data_AF-A0A3B9XDN5-F1
#
_entry.id   AF-A0A3B9XDN5-F1
#
_cell.length_a   1.000
_cell.length_b   1.000
_cell.length_c   1.000
_cell.angle_alpha   90.00
_cell.angle_beta   90.00
_cell.angle_gamma   90.00
#
_symmetry.space_group_name_H-M   'P 1'
#
loop_
_entity.id
_entity.type
_entity.pdbx_description
1 polymer ?
#
loop_
_entity_poly.entity_id
_entity_poly.type
_entity_poly.pdbx_seq_one_letter_code
_entity_poly.pdbx_strand_id
1 'polypeptide(L)'
;MGLRKQSRLSFGGRVSAALMVSAVSSLIFGVQSAKAVRSLDFTIHQEYTSTRALGMGNAFIAIADDHNAMFYNPAGLAYRKDGQFHGFLRGGANPELFDLQKEIDQIKGSATEEQDIANLIQSKYGQHYYSRVTTGGMYVRPRWGFAFLPADLSLDITPHQQLGPTLDANGYLDSTLAISYSRPVSWLKGHQISWGTTVKAIHRIHVGQSLLAAQLVDGKELFEKKDANEGLTVDADLGLLWKLKPKGFMKYLKPSFAMVIRNVADYGYFTKFDVVSDQSGDPPNLGRRFDLGSKWDLPNFWVF
;
A
#
# COMPACT_ATOMS: atom_id res chain seq x y z
N MET A 1 -50.73 -73.82 55.80
CA MET A 1 -49.45 -74.25 55.20
C MET A 1 -48.78 -73.01 54.61
N GLY A 2 -48.05 -72.25 55.43
CA GLY A 2 -46.61 -72.00 55.22
C GLY A 2 -46.39 -70.60 54.60
N LEU A 3 -46.29 -69.55 55.41
CA LEU A 3 -45.03 -68.92 55.88
C LEU A 3 -44.36 -67.96 54.85
N ARG A 4 -44.38 -66.67 55.21
CA ARG A 4 -43.30 -65.65 55.13
C ARG A 4 -42.44 -65.54 53.85
N LYS A 5 -42.38 -64.32 53.29
CA LYS A 5 -41.16 -63.48 53.32
C LYS A 5 -41.40 -62.04 52.83
N GLN A 6 -40.99 -61.08 53.67
CA GLN A 6 -40.65 -59.73 53.25
C GLN A 6 -39.32 -59.71 52.47
N SER A 7 -39.11 -58.62 51.71
CA SER A 7 -37.85 -57.86 51.50
C SER A 7 -37.37 -57.77 50.05
N ARG A 8 -37.37 -56.55 49.49
CA ARG A 8 -36.18 -55.68 49.31
C ARG A 8 -36.48 -54.57 48.28
N LEU A 9 -36.22 -53.32 48.66
CA LEU A 9 -35.90 -52.25 47.74
C LEU A 9 -34.61 -52.59 46.98
N SER A 10 -34.56 -52.32 45.67
CA SER A 10 -33.32 -51.96 45.00
C SER A 10 -33.53 -50.74 44.12
N PHE A 11 -32.89 -49.64 44.51
CA PHE A 11 -32.60 -48.49 43.69
C PHE A 11 -31.63 -48.94 42.58
N GLY A 12 -31.97 -48.74 41.32
CA GLY A 12 -31.13 -49.13 40.18
C GLY A 12 -31.49 -48.31 38.96
N GLY A 13 -30.63 -47.34 38.63
CA GLY A 13 -30.92 -46.24 37.74
C GLY A 13 -31.13 -46.61 36.27
N ARG A 14 -31.79 -45.69 35.57
CA ARG A 14 -31.74 -45.52 34.11
C ARG A 14 -32.41 -44.19 33.72
N VAL A 15 -31.79 -43.09 34.15
CA VAL A 15 -31.96 -41.80 33.47
C VAL A 15 -30.63 -41.54 32.78
N SER A 16 -30.53 -41.87 31.50
CA SER A 16 -29.56 -41.30 30.55
C SER A 16 -29.64 -42.05 29.22
N ALA A 17 -30.32 -41.45 28.26
CA ALA A 17 -30.13 -41.74 26.83
C ALA A 17 -30.57 -40.56 25.96
N ALA A 18 -31.53 -39.74 26.42
CA ALA A 18 -32.08 -38.64 25.63
C ALA A 18 -31.34 -37.28 25.75
N LEU A 19 -30.40 -37.13 26.69
CA LEU A 19 -29.63 -35.89 26.89
C LEU A 19 -28.23 -35.90 26.27
N MET A 20 -27.79 -37.03 25.70
CA MET A 20 -26.46 -37.14 25.09
C MET A 20 -26.42 -36.86 23.58
N VAL A 21 -27.56 -36.67 22.91
CA VAL A 21 -27.58 -36.39 21.46
C VAL A 21 -27.62 -34.89 21.16
N SER A 22 -28.08 -34.05 22.09
CA SER A 22 -28.05 -32.58 21.92
C SER A 22 -26.73 -31.93 22.33
N ALA A 23 -25.80 -32.65 22.96
CA ALA A 23 -24.48 -32.13 23.32
C ALA A 23 -23.39 -32.40 22.26
N VAL A 24 -23.63 -33.33 21.32
CA VAL A 24 -22.64 -33.71 20.29
C VAL A 24 -22.82 -32.93 18.99
N SER A 25 -24.02 -32.40 18.71
CA SER A 25 -24.21 -31.46 17.58
C SER A 25 -23.65 -30.05 17.87
N SER A 26 -23.42 -29.70 19.13
CA SER A 26 -22.86 -28.40 19.54
C SER A 26 -21.33 -28.35 19.50
N LEU A 27 -20.66 -29.47 19.20
CA LEU A 27 -19.20 -29.58 19.09
C LEU A 27 -18.69 -29.54 17.63
N ILE A 28 -19.58 -29.42 16.65
CA ILE A 28 -19.24 -29.31 15.21
C ILE A 28 -19.37 -27.87 14.67
N PHE A 29 -19.97 -26.95 15.44
CA PHE A 29 -19.67 -25.53 15.28
C PHE A 29 -18.36 -25.25 16.01
N GLY A 30 -17.27 -25.71 15.39
CA GLY A 30 -15.94 -25.28 15.78
C GLY A 30 -15.97 -23.77 15.89
N VAL A 31 -15.57 -23.29 17.07
CA VAL A 31 -15.05 -21.94 17.23
C VAL A 31 -13.91 -21.86 16.22
N GLN A 32 -14.24 -21.41 15.00
CA GLN A 32 -13.25 -20.88 14.10
C GLN A 32 -12.72 -19.68 14.88
N SER A 33 -11.60 -19.87 15.57
CA SER A 33 -10.74 -18.75 15.88
C SER A 33 -10.57 -18.04 14.56
N ALA A 34 -11.25 -16.91 14.41
CA ALA A 34 -11.20 -16.08 13.23
C ALA A 34 -9.77 -15.56 13.18
N LYS A 35 -8.90 -16.36 12.57
CA LYS A 35 -7.58 -15.94 12.13
C LYS A 35 -7.86 -14.75 11.23
N ALA A 36 -7.21 -13.63 11.51
CA ALA A 36 -7.30 -12.44 10.68
C ALA A 36 -7.11 -12.89 9.22
N VAL A 37 -8.13 -12.64 8.40
CA VAL A 37 -8.04 -12.94 6.97
C VAL A 37 -7.08 -11.90 6.42
N ARG A 38 -6.07 -12.34 5.67
CA ARG A 38 -5.15 -11.40 5.00
C ARG A 38 -5.99 -10.50 4.09
N SER A 39 -5.82 -9.19 4.23
CA SER A 39 -6.46 -8.21 3.36
C SER A 39 -6.11 -8.50 1.90
N LEU A 40 -7.09 -8.34 1.01
CA LEU A 40 -6.89 -8.45 -0.42
C LEU A 40 -6.42 -7.10 -0.94
N ASP A 41 -5.11 -6.86 -0.89
CA ASP A 41 -4.53 -5.66 -1.49
C ASP A 41 -4.17 -5.92 -2.96
N PHE A 42 -4.92 -5.30 -3.86
CA PHE A 42 -4.65 -5.32 -5.31
C PHE A 42 -3.92 -4.06 -5.79
N THR A 43 -3.59 -3.14 -4.88
CA THR A 43 -2.90 -1.91 -5.22
C THR A 43 -1.40 -2.17 -5.34
N ILE A 44 -0.76 -1.50 -6.30
CA ILE A 44 0.70 -1.52 -6.40
C ILE A 44 1.21 -0.36 -5.56
N HIS A 45 1.79 -0.66 -4.40
CA HIS A 45 2.41 0.36 -3.55
C HIS A 45 3.61 1.02 -4.28
N GLN A 46 3.63 2.35 -4.32
CA GLN A 46 4.73 3.13 -4.92
C GLN A 46 5.61 3.69 -3.82
N GLU A 47 6.92 3.44 -3.86
CA GLU A 47 7.83 3.74 -2.73
C GLU A 47 8.06 5.24 -2.53
N TYR A 48 7.83 6.06 -3.56
CA TYR A 48 7.89 7.51 -3.45
C TYR A 48 6.85 8.21 -4.30
N THR A 49 6.11 9.15 -3.69
CA THR A 49 5.18 10.03 -4.39
C THR A 49 5.54 11.51 -4.21
N SER A 50 5.63 12.23 -5.32
CA SER A 50 5.89 13.68 -5.28
C SER A 50 4.59 14.45 -5.14
N THR A 51 4.54 15.49 -4.29
CA THR A 51 3.39 16.39 -4.20
C THR A 51 3.09 17.09 -5.53
N ARG A 52 4.13 17.47 -6.29
CA ARG A 52 4.00 18.02 -7.64
C ARG A 52 3.39 17.00 -8.60
N ALA A 53 3.85 15.75 -8.54
CA ALA A 53 3.31 14.69 -9.39
C ALA A 53 1.87 14.36 -9.03
N LEU A 54 1.54 14.26 -7.73
CA LEU A 54 0.17 14.04 -7.25
C LEU A 54 -0.77 15.17 -7.70
N GLY A 55 -0.34 16.43 -7.61
CA GLY A 55 -1.10 17.57 -8.14
C GLY A 55 -1.31 17.54 -9.66
N MET A 56 -0.57 16.71 -10.38
CA MET A 56 -0.73 16.45 -11.82
C MET A 56 -1.41 15.10 -12.12
N GLY A 57 -2.09 14.50 -11.14
CA GLY A 57 -2.72 13.18 -11.31
C GLY A 57 -1.70 12.05 -11.52
N ASN A 58 -0.51 12.20 -10.95
CA ASN A 58 0.65 11.30 -11.11
C ASN A 58 1.20 11.20 -12.56
N ALA A 59 0.73 12.04 -13.50
CA ALA A 59 1.15 12.07 -14.91
C ALA A 59 2.45 12.88 -15.12
N PHE A 60 3.53 12.49 -14.45
CA PHE A 60 4.74 13.32 -14.32
C PHE A 60 5.94 12.87 -15.18
N ILE A 61 5.91 11.64 -15.72
CA ILE A 61 7.10 11.00 -16.33
C ILE A 61 7.67 11.71 -17.57
N ALA A 62 6.84 12.45 -18.31
CA ALA A 62 7.27 13.21 -19.51
C ALA A 62 7.80 14.61 -19.18
N ILE A 63 7.62 15.07 -17.93
CA ILE A 63 7.99 16.42 -17.47
C ILE A 63 9.13 16.36 -16.45
N ALA A 64 9.34 15.22 -15.81
CA ALA A 64 10.32 14.99 -14.76
C ALA A 64 11.69 15.61 -15.06
N ASP A 65 11.93 16.79 -14.49
CA ASP A 65 13.14 17.61 -14.64
C ASP A 65 13.73 18.06 -13.30
N ASP A 66 13.04 17.77 -12.20
CA ASP A 66 13.42 18.10 -10.84
C ASP A 66 14.08 16.91 -10.10
N HIS A 67 14.24 17.01 -8.78
CA HIS A 67 14.76 15.94 -7.94
C HIS A 67 13.88 14.69 -7.95
N ASN A 68 12.57 14.84 -8.20
CA ASN A 68 11.65 13.70 -8.27
C ASN A 68 11.91 12.84 -9.52
N ALA A 69 12.68 13.33 -10.50
CA ALA A 69 13.04 12.54 -11.69
C ALA A 69 13.70 11.21 -11.32
N MET A 70 14.42 11.11 -10.20
CA MET A 70 14.99 9.85 -9.72
C MET A 70 13.96 8.72 -9.59
N PHE A 71 12.75 9.03 -9.10
CA PHE A 71 11.69 8.07 -8.82
C PHE A 71 10.59 8.06 -9.88
N TYR A 72 10.59 9.02 -10.81
CA TYR A 72 9.56 9.10 -11.86
C TYR A 72 10.10 8.78 -13.23
N ASN A 73 11.18 9.43 -13.66
CA ASN A 73 11.86 9.13 -14.92
C ASN A 73 13.34 9.54 -14.83
N PRO A 74 14.26 8.60 -14.55
CA PRO A 74 15.67 8.94 -14.35
C PRO A 74 16.31 9.58 -15.57
N ALA A 75 15.79 9.35 -16.79
CA ALA A 75 16.28 10.00 -18.01
C ALA A 75 16.13 11.53 -17.97
N GLY A 76 15.24 12.06 -17.14
CA GLY A 76 15.06 13.48 -16.89
C GLY A 76 16.30 14.18 -16.31
N LEU A 77 17.08 13.46 -15.51
CA LEU A 77 18.31 13.99 -14.87
C LEU A 77 19.37 14.43 -15.89
N ALA A 78 19.32 13.91 -17.13
CA ALA A 78 20.26 14.27 -18.19
C ALA A 78 20.09 15.71 -18.68
N TYR A 79 18.91 16.31 -18.47
CA TYR A 79 18.58 17.68 -18.88
C TYR A 79 18.70 18.70 -17.75
N ARG A 80 19.06 18.26 -16.54
CA ARG A 80 19.31 19.16 -15.43
C ARG A 80 20.59 19.98 -15.66
N LYS A 81 20.54 21.24 -15.25
CA LYS A 81 21.69 22.16 -15.31
C LYS A 81 22.43 22.24 -13.98
N ASP A 82 21.70 22.19 -12.87
CA ASP A 82 22.23 22.51 -11.55
C ASP A 82 22.06 21.37 -10.53
N GLY A 83 22.96 21.38 -9.56
CA GLY A 83 22.91 20.53 -8.38
C GLY A 83 21.99 21.10 -7.32
N GLN A 84 21.12 20.28 -6.75
CA GLN A 84 20.18 20.68 -5.70
C GLN A 84 20.11 19.61 -4.62
N PHE A 85 20.09 20.05 -3.37
CA PHE A 85 19.69 19.24 -2.23
C PHE A 85 18.25 19.60 -1.87
N HIS A 86 17.42 18.59 -1.64
CA HIS A 86 16.03 18.76 -1.25
C HIS A 86 15.74 17.81 -0.09
N GLY A 87 15.75 18.34 1.14
CA GLY A 87 15.18 17.69 2.30
C GLY A 87 13.68 17.99 2.38
N PHE A 88 12.88 17.00 2.78
CA PHE A 88 11.44 17.16 2.87
C PHE A 88 10.85 16.31 3.99
N LEU A 89 9.78 16.84 4.57
CA LEU A 89 8.80 16.13 5.38
C LEU A 89 7.44 16.43 4.74
N ARG A 90 6.74 15.39 4.29
CA ARG A 90 5.49 15.50 3.56
C ARG A 90 4.45 14.65 4.24
N GLY A 91 3.25 15.18 4.36
CA GLY A 91 2.07 14.46 4.86
C GLY A 91 0.89 14.77 3.97
N GLY A 92 0.09 13.75 3.68
CA GLY A 92 -1.18 13.90 2.97
C GLY A 92 -2.17 12.86 3.51
N ALA A 93 -3.41 13.25 3.68
CA ALA A 93 -4.49 12.37 4.06
C ALA A 93 -5.79 12.84 3.41
N ASN A 94 -6.66 11.90 3.08
CA ASN A 94 -8.01 12.22 2.63
C ASN A 94 -8.81 12.79 3.82
N PRO A 95 -9.49 13.95 3.69
CA PRO A 95 -10.31 14.52 4.77
C PRO A 95 -11.32 13.52 5.35
N GLU A 96 -11.88 12.68 4.48
CA GLU A 96 -12.89 11.67 4.82
C GLU A 96 -12.34 10.60 5.78
N LEU A 97 -11.02 10.40 5.86
CA LEU A 97 -10.41 9.51 6.85
C LEU A 97 -10.62 10.03 8.27
N PHE A 98 -10.51 11.35 8.48
CA PHE A 98 -10.74 11.96 9.78
C PHE A 98 -12.22 11.93 10.16
N ASP A 99 -13.11 12.02 9.17
CA ASP A 99 -14.55 11.90 9.41
C ASP A 99 -14.94 10.47 9.74
N LEU A 100 -14.37 9.47 9.04
CA LEU A 100 -14.52 8.06 9.40
C LEU A 100 -14.03 7.80 10.83
N GLN A 101 -12.86 8.32 11.21
CA GLN A 101 -12.34 8.14 12.56
C GLN A 101 -13.29 8.73 13.62
N LYS A 102 -13.81 9.94 13.38
CA LYS A 102 -14.79 10.57 14.29
C LYS A 102 -16.09 9.77 14.35
N GLU A 103 -16.60 9.29 13.23
CA GLU A 103 -17.82 8.47 13.16
C GLU A 103 -17.64 7.17 13.96
N ILE A 104 -16.48 6.51 13.82
CA ILE A 104 -16.14 5.31 14.63
C ILE A 104 -16.05 5.66 16.12
N ASP A 105 -15.36 6.73 16.49
CA ASP A 105 -15.20 7.12 17.90
C ASP A 105 -16.51 7.55 18.57
N GLN A 106 -17.49 8.05 17.79
CA GLN A 106 -18.83 8.36 18.28
C GLN A 106 -19.69 7.11 18.53
N ILE A 107 -19.42 6.01 17.83
CA ILE A 107 -20.17 4.76 17.96
C ILE A 107 -19.63 3.90 19.12
N LYS A 108 -18.34 4.01 19.42
CA LYS A 108 -17.72 3.30 20.55
C LYS A 108 -18.43 3.61 21.87
N GLY A 109 -18.92 2.57 22.56
CA GLY A 109 -19.65 2.70 23.82
C GLY A 109 -21.18 2.82 23.69
N SER A 110 -21.74 2.66 22.49
CA SER A 110 -23.19 2.50 22.31
C SER A 110 -23.63 1.07 22.67
N ALA A 111 -24.90 0.89 23.09
CA ALA A 111 -25.43 -0.45 23.39
C ALA A 111 -25.60 -1.35 22.14
N THR A 112 -25.44 -0.78 20.94
CA THR A 112 -25.62 -1.40 19.61
C THR A 112 -24.37 -1.29 18.74
N GLU A 113 -23.20 -1.18 19.36
CA GLU A 113 -21.90 -0.88 18.73
C GLU A 113 -21.60 -1.77 17.50
N GLU A 114 -21.83 -3.09 17.60
CA GLU A 114 -21.60 -4.01 16.48
C GLU A 114 -22.48 -3.70 15.26
N GLN A 115 -23.77 -3.43 15.48
CA GLN A 115 -24.72 -3.14 14.41
C GLN A 115 -24.46 -1.76 13.80
N ASP A 116 -24.11 -0.78 14.63
CA ASP A 116 -23.83 0.59 14.20
C ASP A 116 -22.51 0.65 13.40
N ILE A 117 -21.47 -0.06 13.82
CA ILE A 117 -20.22 -0.20 13.05
C ILE A 117 -20.47 -0.97 11.76
N ALA A 118 -21.25 -2.05 11.78
CA ALA A 118 -21.61 -2.79 10.58
C ALA A 118 -22.35 -1.89 9.56
N ASN A 119 -23.31 -1.08 10.02
CA ASN A 119 -24.05 -0.13 9.19
C ASN A 119 -23.15 0.99 8.66
N LEU A 120 -22.22 1.48 9.48
CA LEU A 120 -21.23 2.48 9.06
C LEU A 120 -20.35 1.94 7.94
N ILE A 121 -19.74 0.77 8.13
CA ILE A 121 -18.90 0.12 7.12
C ILE A 121 -19.71 -0.09 5.82
N GLN A 122 -20.96 -0.54 5.91
CA GLN A 122 -21.86 -0.68 4.76
C GLN A 122 -22.12 0.64 4.03
N SER A 123 -22.36 1.73 4.77
CA SER A 123 -22.63 3.04 4.18
C SER A 123 -21.43 3.63 3.42
N LYS A 124 -20.22 3.18 3.76
CA LYS A 124 -18.96 3.65 3.17
C LYS A 124 -18.34 2.63 2.22
N TYR A 125 -19.07 1.60 1.80
CA TYR A 125 -18.58 0.64 0.81
C TYR A 125 -18.10 1.32 -0.47
N GLY A 126 -16.93 0.89 -0.95
CA GLY A 126 -16.29 1.44 -2.14
C GLY A 126 -15.61 2.79 -1.92
N GLN A 127 -15.61 3.34 -0.71
CA GLN A 127 -14.75 4.47 -0.37
C GLN A 127 -13.32 3.99 -0.07
N HIS A 128 -12.33 4.80 -0.43
CA HIS A 128 -10.93 4.53 -0.17
C HIS A 128 -10.35 5.64 0.69
N TYR A 129 -9.84 5.27 1.85
CA TYR A 129 -9.21 6.21 2.77
C TYR A 129 -7.71 6.00 2.73
N TYR A 130 -6.99 7.05 2.38
CA TYR A 130 -5.55 7.00 2.21
C TYR A 130 -4.88 8.09 3.03
N SER A 131 -3.78 7.73 3.68
CA SER A 131 -2.85 8.69 4.27
C SER A 131 -1.42 8.26 4.03
N ARG A 132 -0.52 9.25 3.90
CA ARG A 132 0.90 9.02 3.73
C ARG A 132 1.73 10.11 4.36
N VAL A 133 2.76 9.71 5.09
CA VAL A 133 3.75 10.58 5.67
C VAL A 133 5.13 10.11 5.24
N THR A 134 5.84 10.95 4.50
CA THR A 134 7.16 10.65 3.96
C THR A 134 8.17 11.67 4.42
N THR A 135 9.32 11.19 4.90
CA THR A 135 10.46 12.04 5.24
C THR A 135 11.71 11.56 4.51
N GLY A 136 12.57 12.49 4.12
CA GLY A 136 13.82 12.13 3.46
C GLY A 136 14.55 13.30 2.82
N GLY A 137 15.59 12.94 2.10
CA GLY A 137 16.46 13.87 1.39
C GLY A 137 16.88 13.33 0.04
N MET A 138 16.92 14.21 -0.96
CA MET A 138 17.42 13.92 -2.29
C MET A 138 18.51 14.90 -2.65
N TYR A 139 19.61 14.38 -3.16
CA TYR A 139 20.68 15.14 -3.76
C TYR A 139 20.79 14.81 -5.24
N VAL A 140 20.45 15.77 -6.09
CA VAL A 140 20.48 15.58 -7.55
C VAL A 140 21.45 16.54 -8.20
N ARG A 141 22.23 16.05 -9.15
CA ARG A 141 23.11 16.82 -10.03
C ARG A 141 22.81 16.50 -11.48
N PRO A 142 23.36 17.25 -12.45
CA PRO A 142 23.31 16.83 -13.84
C PRO A 142 23.81 15.40 -13.98
N ARG A 143 22.98 14.54 -14.61
CA ARG A 143 23.25 13.13 -14.91
C ARG A 143 23.18 12.14 -13.75
N TRP A 144 23.23 12.55 -12.49
CA TRP A 144 23.19 11.60 -11.37
C TRP A 144 22.49 12.15 -10.15
N GLY A 145 22.01 11.26 -9.28
CA GLY A 145 21.39 11.65 -8.03
C GLY A 145 21.45 10.54 -6.99
N PHE A 146 21.28 10.93 -5.74
CA PHE A 146 21.19 10.07 -4.58
C PHE A 146 19.97 10.47 -3.75
N ALA A 147 19.24 9.50 -3.23
CA ALA A 147 18.07 9.73 -2.40
C ALA A 147 18.10 8.78 -1.21
N PHE A 148 17.71 9.31 -0.06
CA PHE A 148 17.54 8.56 1.16
C PHE A 148 16.22 8.95 1.81
N LEU A 149 15.33 7.97 1.94
CA LEU A 149 14.00 8.09 2.52
C LEU A 149 13.96 7.13 3.70
N PRO A 150 14.33 7.57 4.91
CA PRO A 150 14.40 6.67 6.06
C PRO A 150 13.03 6.17 6.49
N ALA A 151 11.96 6.92 6.24
CA ALA A 151 10.60 6.51 6.58
C ALA A 151 9.58 7.08 5.59
N ASP A 152 8.86 6.17 4.97
CA ASP A 152 7.67 6.44 4.19
C ASP A 152 6.52 5.57 4.71
N LEU A 153 5.68 6.16 5.55
CA LEU A 153 4.53 5.50 6.13
C LEU A 153 3.31 5.76 5.25
N SER A 154 2.64 4.72 4.78
CA SER A 154 1.34 4.84 4.13
C SER A 154 0.31 3.92 4.75
N LEU A 155 -0.91 4.41 4.91
CA LEU A 155 -2.06 3.66 5.40
C LEU A 155 -3.16 3.74 4.35
N ASP A 156 -3.66 2.59 3.95
CA ASP A 156 -4.84 2.43 3.09
C ASP A 156 -5.92 1.67 3.86
N ILE A 157 -7.12 2.23 3.91
CA ILE A 157 -8.28 1.61 4.53
C ILE A 157 -9.41 1.58 3.50
N THR A 158 -9.95 0.38 3.26
CA THR A 158 -11.01 0.15 2.28
C THR A 158 -12.13 -0.72 2.89
N PRO A 159 -13.35 -0.18 3.06
CA PRO A 159 -14.53 -0.96 3.44
C PRO A 159 -15.03 -1.82 2.27
N HIS A 160 -15.27 -3.10 2.51
CA HIS A 160 -15.79 -4.02 1.49
C HIS A 160 -16.79 -5.05 2.07
N GLN A 161 -17.40 -5.83 1.17
CA GLN A 161 -18.36 -6.87 1.52
C GLN A 161 -17.88 -8.22 0.96
N GLN A 162 -17.18 -9.01 1.77
CA GLN A 162 -16.73 -10.35 1.36
C GLN A 162 -17.62 -11.47 1.90
N LEU A 163 -17.79 -11.54 3.23
CA LEU A 163 -18.72 -12.45 3.93
C LEU A 163 -19.65 -11.70 4.89
N GLY A 164 -19.55 -10.37 4.90
CA GLY A 164 -20.19 -9.41 5.80
C GLY A 164 -19.46 -8.07 5.70
N PRO A 165 -19.81 -7.05 6.52
CA PRO A 165 -19.08 -5.79 6.58
C PRO A 165 -17.67 -5.99 7.13
N THR A 166 -16.70 -5.77 6.25
CA THR A 166 -15.28 -5.93 6.51
C THR A 166 -14.54 -4.64 6.20
N LEU A 167 -13.53 -4.36 7.00
CA LEU A 167 -12.60 -3.26 6.83
C LEU A 167 -11.22 -3.84 6.51
N ASP A 168 -10.72 -3.58 5.31
CA ASP A 168 -9.33 -3.89 4.98
C ASP A 168 -8.45 -2.71 5.36
N ALA A 169 -7.45 -2.97 6.18
CA ALA A 169 -6.43 -2.00 6.56
C ALA A 169 -5.06 -2.51 6.12
N ASN A 170 -4.37 -1.73 5.29
CA ASN A 170 -3.02 -1.98 4.82
C ASN A 170 -2.10 -0.85 5.27
N GLY A 171 -1.08 -1.21 6.05
CA GLY A 171 -0.04 -0.29 6.49
C GLY A 171 1.31 -0.67 5.88
N TYR A 172 1.99 0.30 5.30
CA TYR A 172 3.33 0.16 4.74
C TYR A 172 4.27 1.15 5.42
N LEU A 173 5.46 0.69 5.78
CA LEU A 173 6.58 1.52 6.18
C LEU A 173 7.80 1.13 5.35
N ASP A 174 8.16 2.01 4.40
CA ASP A 174 9.27 1.80 3.50
C ASP A 174 10.46 2.69 3.88
N SER A 175 11.64 2.09 3.97
CA SER A 175 12.94 2.77 4.02
C SER A 175 13.67 2.55 2.70
N THR A 176 13.91 3.62 1.94
CA THR A 176 14.45 3.54 0.59
C THR A 176 15.77 4.29 0.45
N LEU A 177 16.76 3.62 -0.14
CA LEU A 177 18.01 4.20 -0.62
C LEU A 177 18.04 4.09 -2.15
N ALA A 178 18.22 5.18 -2.88
CA ALA A 178 18.26 5.14 -4.33
C ALA A 178 19.42 5.95 -4.93
N ILE A 179 20.01 5.41 -5.99
CA ILE A 179 21.05 6.06 -6.79
C ILE A 179 20.58 6.07 -8.24
N SER A 180 20.60 7.24 -8.87
CA SER A 180 20.17 7.39 -10.26
C SER A 180 21.32 7.86 -11.14
N TYR A 181 21.32 7.39 -12.38
CA TYR A 181 22.22 7.80 -13.42
C TYR A 181 21.47 8.03 -14.73
N SER A 182 21.93 8.98 -15.55
CA SER A 182 21.33 9.25 -16.86
C SER A 182 22.33 9.84 -17.84
N ARG A 183 22.06 9.60 -19.12
CA ARG A 183 22.87 10.15 -20.21
C ARG A 183 22.01 10.55 -21.41
N PRO A 184 22.35 11.67 -22.07
CA PRO A 184 21.82 11.96 -23.39
C PRO A 184 22.41 10.98 -24.40
N VAL A 185 21.58 10.64 -25.39
CA VAL A 185 21.89 9.75 -26.49
C VAL A 185 22.29 10.60 -27.69
N SER A 186 23.59 10.69 -27.96
CA SER A 186 24.18 11.66 -28.89
C SER A 186 24.21 11.22 -30.36
N TRP A 187 24.00 9.93 -30.65
CA TRP A 187 24.08 9.39 -32.03
C TRP A 187 22.90 9.78 -32.94
N LEU A 188 21.80 10.31 -32.39
CA LEU A 188 20.61 10.75 -33.13
C LEU A 188 20.64 12.27 -33.30
N LYS A 189 21.35 12.72 -34.34
CA LYS A 189 21.44 14.15 -34.69
C LYS A 189 20.04 14.72 -34.95
N GLY A 190 19.58 15.62 -34.07
CA GLY A 190 18.30 16.30 -34.27
C GLY A 190 17.20 15.95 -33.26
N HIS A 191 17.42 14.98 -32.39
CA HIS A 191 16.51 14.67 -31.29
C HIS A 191 17.23 14.78 -29.95
N GLN A 192 16.52 15.21 -28.91
CA GLN A 192 17.01 15.16 -27.54
C GLN A 192 16.46 13.88 -26.92
N ILE A 193 17.19 12.79 -27.08
CA ILE A 193 16.87 11.51 -26.44
C ILE A 193 17.81 11.35 -25.25
N SER A 194 17.27 10.92 -24.12
CA SER A 194 18.07 10.48 -22.98
C SER A 194 17.52 9.17 -22.44
N TRP A 195 18.41 8.41 -21.82
CA TRP A 195 18.05 7.27 -21.00
C TRP A 195 18.56 7.50 -19.58
N GLY A 196 17.97 6.81 -18.63
CA GLY A 196 18.44 6.78 -17.27
C GLY A 196 18.06 5.49 -16.58
N THR A 197 18.74 5.24 -15.47
CA THR A 197 18.45 4.14 -14.57
C THR A 197 18.47 4.65 -13.14
N THR A 198 17.63 4.07 -12.30
CA THR A 198 17.70 4.23 -10.85
C THR A 198 17.86 2.85 -10.25
N VAL A 199 18.87 2.65 -9.42
CA VAL A 199 18.98 1.45 -8.58
C VAL A 199 18.51 1.83 -7.19
N LYS A 200 17.63 1.01 -6.61
CA LYS A 200 17.03 1.26 -5.30
C LYS A 200 17.12 0.02 -4.41
N ALA A 201 17.49 0.25 -3.16
CA ALA A 201 17.38 -0.73 -2.08
C ALA A 201 16.21 -0.30 -1.19
N ILE A 202 15.25 -1.20 -0.99
CA ILE A 202 13.99 -0.91 -0.29
C ILE A 202 13.83 -1.93 0.81
N HIS A 203 13.79 -1.44 2.04
CA HIS A 203 13.35 -2.21 3.20
C HIS A 203 11.89 -1.86 3.48
N ARG A 204 11.01 -2.87 3.47
CA ARG A 204 9.57 -2.70 3.64
C ARG A 204 9.11 -3.48 4.85
N ILE A 205 8.34 -2.80 5.70
CA ILE A 205 7.50 -3.41 6.72
C ILE A 205 6.05 -3.23 6.27
N HIS A 206 5.28 -4.32 6.24
CA HIS A 206 3.89 -4.32 5.80
C HIS A 206 3.01 -5.06 6.81
N VAL A 207 1.89 -4.45 7.18
CA VAL A 207 0.83 -5.09 7.98
C VAL A 207 -0.47 -4.94 7.21
N GLY A 208 -1.07 -6.07 6.80
CA GLY A 208 -2.34 -6.10 6.08
C GLY A 208 -3.33 -7.00 6.80
N GLN A 209 -4.44 -6.43 7.26
CA GLN A 209 -5.48 -7.17 7.98
C GLN A 209 -6.87 -6.85 7.42
N SER A 210 -7.69 -7.89 7.26
CA SER A 210 -9.12 -7.77 7.03
C SER A 210 -9.87 -8.04 8.34
N LEU A 211 -10.59 -7.03 8.84
CA LEU A 211 -11.29 -7.11 10.11
C LEU A 211 -12.80 -7.04 9.88
N LEU A 212 -13.52 -8.01 10.44
CA LEU A 212 -14.98 -8.01 10.48
C LEU A 212 -15.49 -7.01 11.52
N ALA A 213 -16.68 -6.45 11.31
CA ALA A 213 -17.32 -5.53 12.26
C ALA A 213 -17.31 -6.07 13.71
N ALA A 214 -17.66 -7.35 13.92
CA ALA A 214 -17.64 -8.00 15.23
C ALA A 214 -16.23 -8.04 15.86
N GLN A 215 -15.17 -8.16 15.05
CA GLN A 215 -13.79 -8.19 15.55
C GLN A 215 -13.26 -6.81 15.92
N LEU A 216 -13.76 -5.76 15.27
CA LEU A 216 -13.46 -4.38 15.60
C LEU A 216 -14.06 -4.00 16.97
N VAL A 217 -15.25 -4.53 17.29
CA VAL A 217 -15.93 -4.31 18.59
C VAL A 217 -15.28 -5.10 19.72
N ASP A 218 -14.80 -6.32 19.43
CA ASP A 218 -14.01 -7.13 20.37
C ASP A 218 -12.64 -6.50 20.72
N GLY A 219 -12.31 -5.33 20.19
CA GLY A 219 -11.11 -4.58 20.53
C GLY A 219 -9.83 -5.13 19.91
N LYS A 220 -9.93 -5.93 18.82
CA LYS A 220 -8.73 -6.30 18.05
C LYS A 220 -8.11 -5.05 17.45
N GLU A 221 -6.82 -4.87 17.69
CA GLU A 221 -6.06 -3.76 17.13
C GLU A 221 -5.96 -3.90 15.60
N LEU A 222 -6.08 -2.77 14.87
CA LEU A 222 -5.96 -2.72 13.40
C LEU A 222 -4.58 -3.19 12.91
N PHE A 223 -3.56 -3.14 13.77
CA PHE A 223 -2.17 -3.45 13.44
C PHE A 223 -1.52 -4.29 14.54
N GLU A 224 -1.63 -5.61 14.45
CA GLU A 224 -0.91 -6.49 15.36
C GLU A 224 0.51 -6.76 14.88
N LYS A 225 1.51 -6.55 15.75
CA LYS A 225 2.94 -6.77 15.41
C LYS A 225 3.24 -8.17 14.88
N LYS A 226 2.50 -9.18 15.37
CA LYS A 226 2.67 -10.59 14.96
C LYS A 226 2.35 -10.84 13.48
N ASP A 227 1.52 -9.98 12.88
CA ASP A 227 1.07 -10.09 11.49
C ASP A 227 1.89 -9.18 10.55
N ALA A 228 2.97 -8.58 11.06
CA ALA A 228 3.89 -7.79 10.27
C ALA A 228 4.78 -8.67 9.39
N ASN A 229 4.81 -8.35 8.10
CA ASN A 229 5.72 -8.89 7.12
C ASN A 229 6.86 -7.90 6.91
N GLU A 230 8.07 -8.40 6.68
CA GLU A 230 9.25 -7.57 6.55
C GLU A 230 10.18 -8.13 5.47
N GLY A 231 10.82 -7.25 4.72
CA GLY A 231 11.83 -7.67 3.76
C GLY A 231 12.67 -6.53 3.22
N LEU A 232 13.91 -6.86 2.86
CA LEU A 232 14.80 -6.04 2.04
C LEU A 232 14.84 -6.57 0.61
N THR A 233 14.73 -5.65 -0.35
CA THR A 233 14.89 -5.92 -1.76
C THR A 233 15.76 -4.87 -2.45
N VAL A 234 16.25 -5.19 -3.64
CA VAL A 234 17.04 -4.32 -4.50
C VAL A 234 16.49 -4.46 -5.91
N ASP A 235 16.13 -3.34 -6.51
CA ASP A 235 15.59 -3.30 -7.85
C ASP A 235 16.16 -2.12 -8.64
N ALA A 236 15.83 -2.06 -9.92
CA ALA A 236 16.17 -0.98 -10.81
C ALA A 236 14.97 -0.50 -11.63
N ASP A 237 14.92 0.80 -11.84
CA ASP A 237 14.02 1.46 -12.77
C ASP A 237 14.83 1.89 -14.01
N LEU A 238 14.21 1.80 -15.19
CA LEU A 238 14.77 2.23 -16.46
C LEU A 238 13.86 3.26 -17.11
N GLY A 239 14.41 4.42 -17.43
CA GLY A 239 13.69 5.52 -18.05
C GLY A 239 14.24 5.89 -19.41
N LEU A 240 13.35 6.27 -20.31
CA LEU A 240 13.66 6.90 -21.59
C LEU A 240 12.83 8.18 -21.72
N LEU A 241 13.47 9.24 -22.21
CA LEU A 241 12.84 10.53 -22.45
C LEU A 241 13.25 11.07 -23.81
N TRP A 242 12.27 11.30 -24.66
CA TRP A 242 12.43 11.82 -26.00
C TRP A 242 11.76 13.18 -26.13
N LYS A 243 12.57 14.22 -26.27
CA LYS A 243 12.13 15.58 -26.59
C LYS A 243 12.35 15.81 -28.08
N LEU A 244 11.28 16.04 -28.81
CA LEU A 244 11.36 16.36 -30.24
C LEU A 244 11.90 17.78 -30.40
N LYS A 245 12.85 17.94 -31.33
CA LYS A 245 13.29 19.29 -31.67
C LYS A 245 12.14 20.00 -32.40
N PRO A 246 11.76 21.20 -31.95
CA PRO A 246 10.68 21.95 -32.55
C PRO A 246 11.03 22.38 -33.98
N LYS A 247 10.41 21.78 -34.99
CA LYS A 247 10.45 22.23 -36.41
C LYS A 247 9.02 22.47 -36.92
N GLY A 248 8.82 23.54 -37.70
CA GLY A 248 7.50 23.90 -38.24
C GLY A 248 6.45 24.15 -37.15
N PHE A 249 5.23 23.64 -37.35
CA PHE A 249 4.12 23.74 -36.39
C PHE A 249 4.45 23.15 -35.01
N MET A 250 5.32 22.13 -34.93
CA MET A 250 5.76 21.55 -33.65
C MET A 250 6.58 22.51 -32.79
N LYS A 251 7.02 23.67 -33.32
CA LYS A 251 7.66 24.72 -32.53
C LYS A 251 6.74 25.33 -31.49
N TYR A 252 5.45 25.34 -31.77
CA TYR A 252 4.44 25.84 -30.86
C TYR A 252 4.02 24.80 -29.82
N LEU A 253 4.20 23.50 -30.10
CA LEU A 253 3.68 22.39 -29.28
C LEU A 253 4.73 21.69 -28.39
N LYS A 254 6.03 21.85 -28.69
CA LYS A 254 7.19 21.23 -28.00
C LYS A 254 6.90 19.85 -27.37
N PRO A 255 6.52 18.84 -28.17
CA PRO A 255 6.12 17.54 -27.62
C PRO A 255 7.29 16.80 -26.99
N SER A 256 7.01 16.12 -25.87
CA SER A 256 7.94 15.23 -25.18
C SER A 256 7.26 13.90 -24.89
N PHE A 257 7.96 12.79 -25.12
CA PHE A 257 7.49 11.43 -24.90
C PHE A 257 8.39 10.73 -23.88
N ALA A 258 7.79 9.97 -22.98
CA ALA A 258 8.50 9.22 -21.96
C ALA A 258 8.01 7.79 -21.88
N MET A 259 8.94 6.91 -21.57
CA MET A 259 8.69 5.52 -21.22
C MET A 259 9.52 5.18 -20.00
N VAL A 260 8.90 4.56 -19.00
CA VAL A 260 9.60 4.13 -17.79
C VAL A 260 9.15 2.72 -17.44
N ILE A 261 10.12 1.84 -17.22
CA ILE A 261 9.89 0.52 -16.67
C ILE A 261 10.38 0.57 -15.23
N ARG A 262 9.47 0.38 -14.29
CA ARG A 262 9.78 0.35 -12.85
C ARG A 262 9.84 -1.09 -12.37
N ASN A 263 10.70 -1.33 -11.38
CA ASN A 263 10.88 -2.65 -10.77
C ASN A 263 11.19 -3.71 -11.85
N VAL A 264 12.27 -3.48 -12.60
CA VAL A 264 12.67 -4.31 -13.75
C VAL A 264 12.99 -5.74 -13.31
N ALA A 265 13.55 -5.92 -12.13
CA ALA A 265 13.90 -7.23 -11.60
C ALA A 265 12.68 -7.92 -10.97
N ASP A 266 12.05 -7.29 -9.97
CA ASP A 266 10.94 -7.81 -9.16
C ASP A 266 11.22 -9.23 -8.62
N TYR A 267 12.41 -9.44 -8.03
CA TYR A 267 12.84 -10.74 -7.48
C TYR A 267 12.20 -11.09 -6.12
N GLY A 268 11.28 -10.27 -5.62
CA GLY A 268 10.77 -10.38 -4.25
C GLY A 268 11.79 -9.89 -3.21
N TYR A 269 11.65 -10.36 -1.97
CA TYR A 269 12.45 -9.94 -0.82
C TYR A 269 13.43 -11.03 -0.41
N PHE A 270 14.71 -10.68 -0.27
CA PHE A 270 15.79 -11.67 -0.09
C PHE A 270 16.36 -11.72 1.33
N THR A 271 16.20 -10.66 2.12
CA THR A 271 16.64 -10.62 3.52
C THR A 271 15.51 -10.15 4.41
N LYS A 272 15.37 -10.79 5.56
CA LYS A 272 14.49 -10.39 6.65
C LYS A 272 15.35 -10.01 7.83
N PHE A 273 15.06 -8.88 8.47
CA PHE A 273 15.78 -8.48 9.68
C PHE A 273 15.00 -8.80 10.95
N ASP A 274 13.74 -9.27 10.83
CA ASP A 274 12.84 -9.64 11.93
C ASP A 274 12.78 -8.56 13.02
N VAL A 275 12.76 -7.29 12.61
CA VAL A 275 12.79 -6.13 13.52
C VAL A 275 11.44 -5.99 14.24
N VAL A 276 10.36 -6.44 13.62
CA VAL A 276 8.98 -6.25 14.12
C VAL A 276 8.31 -7.54 14.58
N SER A 277 8.63 -8.69 13.96
CA SER A 277 8.03 -10.00 14.27
C SER A 277 9.06 -11.11 14.12
N ASP A 278 9.12 -12.01 15.10
CA ASP A 278 10.00 -13.19 15.11
C ASP A 278 9.60 -14.24 14.03
N GLN A 279 8.44 -14.07 13.38
CA GLN A 279 7.94 -14.92 12.29
C GLN A 279 7.42 -14.08 11.12
N SER A 280 8.23 -13.14 10.63
CA SER A 280 7.82 -12.26 9.54
C SER A 280 7.70 -12.99 8.19
N GLY A 281 6.55 -12.85 7.54
CA GLY A 281 6.35 -13.30 6.15
C GLY A 281 7.01 -12.34 5.16
N ASP A 282 7.04 -12.72 3.88
CA ASP A 282 7.48 -11.79 2.82
C ASP A 282 6.42 -10.72 2.61
N PRO A 283 6.78 -9.42 2.56
CA PRO A 283 5.83 -8.36 2.26
C PRO A 283 5.41 -8.43 0.79
N PRO A 284 4.31 -7.74 0.40
CA PRO A 284 3.86 -7.68 -0.99
C PRO A 284 4.97 -7.19 -1.92
N ASN A 285 5.15 -7.89 -3.04
CA ASN A 285 6.14 -7.55 -4.07
C ASN A 285 6.01 -6.09 -4.53
N LEU A 286 7.11 -5.52 -5.02
CA LEU A 286 7.12 -4.14 -5.50
C LEU A 286 6.21 -3.93 -6.71
N GLY A 287 6.05 -4.97 -7.53
CA GLY A 287 5.20 -4.97 -8.71
C GLY A 287 5.82 -4.18 -9.87
N ARG A 288 5.99 -4.85 -11.00
CA ARG A 288 6.49 -4.22 -12.23
C ARG A 288 5.47 -3.26 -12.84
N ARG A 289 5.91 -2.07 -13.25
CA ARG A 289 5.07 -1.09 -13.95
C ARG A 289 5.69 -0.60 -15.25
N PHE A 290 4.83 -0.37 -16.23
CA PHE A 290 5.19 0.20 -17.52
C PHE A 290 4.44 1.52 -17.68
N ASP A 291 5.16 2.63 -17.47
CA ASP A 291 4.58 3.96 -17.60
C ASP A 291 4.91 4.51 -18.99
N LEU A 292 3.88 4.98 -19.69
CA LEU A 292 3.98 5.68 -20.96
C LEU A 292 3.35 7.06 -20.81
N GLY A 293 4.02 8.10 -21.30
CA GLY A 293 3.55 9.46 -21.11
C GLY A 293 3.93 10.38 -22.26
N SER A 294 3.09 11.38 -22.49
CA SER A 294 3.41 12.48 -23.40
C SER A 294 3.08 13.82 -22.77
N LYS A 295 3.81 14.86 -23.17
CA LYS A 295 3.64 16.25 -22.76
C LYS A 295 3.60 17.11 -24.01
N TRP A 296 2.68 18.07 -24.03
CA TRP A 296 2.51 19.03 -25.11
C TRP A 296 2.49 20.43 -24.49
N ASP A 297 3.52 21.23 -24.75
CA ASP A 297 3.53 22.63 -24.32
C ASP A 297 2.90 23.47 -25.42
N LEU A 298 1.67 23.91 -25.21
CA LEU A 298 0.99 24.83 -26.11
C LEU A 298 1.61 26.24 -26.03
N PRO A 299 1.55 27.05 -27.10
CA PRO A 299 1.99 28.43 -27.00
C PRO A 299 1.08 29.20 -26.05
N ASN A 300 1.62 30.16 -25.32
CA ASN A 300 0.80 31.07 -24.50
C ASN A 300 -0.09 31.87 -25.45
N PHE A 301 -1.38 31.52 -25.51
CA PHE A 301 -2.33 32.23 -26.36
C PHE A 301 -2.72 33.60 -25.79
N TRP A 302 -2.48 33.83 -24.48
CA TRP A 302 -2.88 35.04 -23.76
C TRP A 302 -1.78 35.43 -22.77
N VAL A 303 -1.25 36.65 -22.91
CA VAL A 303 -0.41 37.32 -21.91
C VAL A 303 -1.34 38.32 -21.21
N PHE A 304 -1.75 38.02 -19.99
CA PHE A 304 -2.33 39.00 -19.08
C PHE A 304 -1.27 39.37 -18.04
#